data_AF-K0SKA1-F1
#
_entry.id   AF-K0SKA1-F1
#
_cell.length_a   1.000
_cell.length_b   1.000
_cell.length_c   1.000
_cell.angle_alpha   90.00
_cell.angle_beta   90.00
_cell.angle_gamma   90.00
#
_symmetry.space_group_name_H-M   'P 1'
#
loop_
_entity.id
_entity.type
_entity.pdbx_description
1 polymer ?
#
loop_
_entity_poly.entity_id
_entity_poly.type
_entity_poly.pdbx_seq_one_letter_code
_entity_poly.pdbx_strand_id
1 'polypeptide(L)'
;MDRYIHRARVGTYWTVVLQTLVPYHTKMALRSIGSSMATAIASRRGVSAALGCGPPNAITDYLNSATPTQRRRDMTILSKESAAEFRKENYSARMAATGRPISPHVTIYSFPVGALSSITNRVTGVMLSFGAAGLGAVELVGGSGAGVDLMSAIGGSGGVMAAGAKFAVAFPFVYHYMGGARHLIWDTKPEMLTNVDVEKATYALVGGSLLLSTAAVFI
;
A
#
# COMPACT_ATOMS: atom_id res chain seq x y z
N MET A 1 -2.06 38.96 9.24
CA MET A 1 -1.84 37.60 8.69
C MET A 1 -3.02 37.30 7.79
N ASP A 2 -2.82 37.51 6.49
CA ASP A 2 -3.84 37.65 5.46
C ASP A 2 -3.75 36.46 4.48
N ARG A 3 -4.91 35.90 4.11
CA ARG A 3 -5.26 35.11 2.91
C ARG A 3 -4.37 33.96 2.41
N TYR A 4 -4.90 32.74 2.44
CA TYR A 4 -4.82 31.77 1.32
C TYR A 4 -6.09 30.89 1.27
N ILE A 5 -7.18 31.48 0.75
CA ILE A 5 -8.32 30.76 0.18
C ILE A 5 -8.05 30.65 -1.33
N HIS A 6 -7.83 29.44 -1.83
CA HIS A 6 -7.88 29.15 -3.27
C HIS A 6 -8.59 27.81 -3.51
N ARG A 7 -9.91 27.90 -3.69
CA ARG A 7 -10.67 27.42 -4.85
C ARG A 7 -10.01 26.27 -5.65
N ALA A 8 -10.24 25.02 -5.25
CA ALA A 8 -10.06 23.86 -6.12
C ALA A 8 -11.43 23.42 -6.67
N ARG A 9 -11.50 23.33 -8.00
CA ARG A 9 -12.73 23.12 -8.78
C ARG A 9 -13.23 21.68 -8.64
N VAL A 10 -14.55 21.60 -8.51
CA VAL A 10 -15.41 20.44 -8.75
C VAL A 10 -15.14 19.88 -10.15
N GLY A 11 -14.86 18.58 -10.26
CA GLY A 11 -14.95 17.82 -11.52
C GLY A 11 -13.66 17.18 -12.03
N THR A 12 -13.13 16.14 -11.37
CA THR A 12 -12.22 15.16 -12.00
C THR A 12 -12.21 13.80 -11.29
N TYR A 13 -13.38 13.19 -11.03
CA TYR A 13 -13.47 11.87 -10.35
C TYR A 13 -14.24 10.80 -11.13
N TRP A 14 -14.27 10.87 -12.46
CA TRP A 14 -15.00 9.87 -13.29
C TRP A 14 -14.17 9.16 -14.37
N THR A 15 -12.85 9.38 -14.48
CA THR A 15 -12.03 8.74 -15.52
C THR A 15 -11.19 7.53 -15.07
N VAL A 16 -11.35 7.05 -13.83
CA VAL A 16 -10.52 5.92 -13.33
C VAL A 16 -11.20 4.54 -13.49
N VAL A 17 -12.39 4.45 -14.08
CA VAL A 17 -13.17 3.19 -14.12
C VAL A 17 -13.03 2.37 -15.42
N LEU A 18 -12.25 2.80 -16.44
CA LEU A 18 -12.07 2.03 -17.69
C LEU A 18 -10.61 1.97 -18.18
N GLN A 19 -9.70 1.51 -17.32
CA GLN A 19 -8.32 1.21 -17.73
C GLN A 19 -7.78 -0.07 -17.04
N THR A 20 -8.51 -1.18 -17.13
CA THR A 20 -8.07 -2.46 -16.52
C THR A 20 -8.05 -3.66 -17.47
N LEU A 21 -7.99 -3.48 -18.80
CA LEU A 21 -7.86 -4.62 -19.72
C LEU A 21 -7.08 -4.31 -21.02
N VAL A 22 -5.77 -4.00 -20.94
CA VAL A 22 -4.82 -4.24 -22.05
C VAL A 22 -3.40 -4.49 -21.48
N PRO A 23 -2.79 -5.68 -21.65
CA PRO A 23 -1.45 -5.96 -21.14
C PRO A 23 -0.33 -5.22 -21.91
N TYR A 24 0.67 -4.77 -21.16
CA TYR A 24 1.78 -3.90 -21.59
C TYR A 24 2.83 -4.53 -22.53
N HIS A 25 2.74 -5.83 -22.83
CA HIS A 25 3.83 -6.57 -23.49
C HIS A 25 3.96 -6.41 -25.01
N THR A 26 3.01 -5.77 -25.71
CA THR A 26 3.05 -5.66 -27.18
C THR A 26 3.63 -4.33 -27.71
N LYS A 27 3.92 -3.34 -26.85
CA LYS A 27 4.41 -2.02 -27.32
C LYS A 27 5.92 -1.90 -27.51
N MET A 28 6.72 -2.90 -27.12
CA MET A 28 8.19 -2.84 -27.21
C MET A 28 8.79 -3.45 -28.49
N ALA A 29 8.07 -4.33 -29.21
CA ALA A 29 8.64 -5.08 -30.32
C ALA A 29 8.84 -4.29 -31.63
N LEU A 30 8.27 -3.08 -31.77
CA LEU A 30 8.34 -2.30 -33.02
C LEU A 30 9.36 -1.16 -33.02
N ARG A 31 10.15 -0.99 -31.96
CA ARG A 31 11.16 0.09 -31.87
C ARG A 31 12.62 -0.40 -31.98
N SER A 32 12.83 -1.70 -32.18
CA SER A 32 14.15 -2.35 -32.08
C SER A 32 14.94 -2.47 -33.40
N ILE A 33 14.50 -1.89 -34.52
CA ILE A 33 15.14 -2.11 -35.84
C ILE A 33 15.95 -0.89 -36.35
N GLY A 34 15.97 0.24 -35.64
CA GLY A 34 16.40 1.51 -36.23
C GLY A 34 17.76 2.12 -35.87
N SER A 35 18.67 1.48 -35.13
CA SER A 35 19.83 2.22 -34.58
C SER A 35 21.09 1.37 -34.33
N SER A 36 21.64 0.74 -35.36
CA SER A 36 22.98 0.15 -35.27
C SER A 36 23.82 0.47 -36.49
N MET A 37 24.37 1.68 -36.54
CA MET A 37 25.48 2.07 -37.42
C MET A 37 26.05 3.38 -36.89
N ALA A 38 27.23 3.36 -36.27
CA ALA A 38 28.28 4.39 -36.39
C ALA A 38 29.36 4.28 -35.29
N THR A 39 30.57 3.92 -35.75
CA THR A 39 31.83 4.59 -35.43
C THR A 39 32.67 4.11 -34.25
N ALA A 40 33.76 3.46 -34.64
CA ALA A 40 34.98 3.21 -33.90
C ALA A 40 35.98 4.37 -34.03
N ILE A 41 37.09 4.24 -33.27
CA ILE A 41 38.40 4.91 -33.38
C ILE A 41 38.58 6.18 -32.53
N ALA A 42 39.35 6.03 -31.44
CA ALA A 42 40.38 7.00 -31.07
C ALA A 42 41.50 6.33 -30.24
N SER A 43 42.68 6.33 -30.86
CA SER A 43 44.01 6.01 -30.35
C SER A 43 44.44 6.88 -29.17
N ARG A 44 45.25 6.32 -28.25
CA ARG A 44 46.54 6.92 -27.85
C ARG A 44 47.41 5.93 -27.05
N ARG A 45 48.65 5.76 -27.55
CA ARG A 45 49.79 5.09 -26.91
C ARG A 45 50.49 6.03 -25.92
N GLY A 46 51.21 5.47 -24.94
CA GLY A 46 52.18 6.21 -24.14
C GLY A 46 52.98 5.29 -23.19
N VAL A 47 54.21 4.97 -23.60
CA VAL A 47 55.21 4.12 -22.94
C VAL A 47 56.12 4.98 -22.05
N SER A 48 56.58 4.47 -20.90
CA SER A 48 57.97 4.66 -20.43
C SER A 48 58.34 3.70 -19.30
N ALA A 49 59.50 3.07 -19.48
CA ALA A 49 60.18 2.18 -18.56
C ALA A 49 61.27 2.93 -17.78
N ALA A 50 61.60 2.47 -16.56
CA ALA A 50 62.93 2.65 -15.98
C ALA A 50 63.18 1.61 -14.87
N LEU A 51 64.33 0.93 -14.96
CA LEU A 51 64.92 0.00 -14.02
C LEU A 51 65.67 0.75 -12.89
N GLY A 52 65.76 0.15 -11.69
CA GLY A 52 66.67 0.61 -10.62
C GLY A 52 66.67 -0.32 -9.39
N CYS A 53 67.86 -0.72 -8.95
CA CYS A 53 68.18 -1.61 -7.81
C CYS A 53 67.93 -0.94 -6.42
N GLY A 54 67.67 -1.71 -5.34
CA GLY A 54 67.52 -1.23 -3.93
C GLY A 54 68.84 -1.19 -3.12
N PRO A 55 68.86 -1.14 -1.75
CA PRO A 55 67.88 -0.79 -0.68
C PRO A 55 68.50 0.27 0.32
N PRO A 56 68.18 0.45 1.63
CA PRO A 56 67.01 0.12 2.47
C PRO A 56 66.49 1.33 3.31
N ASN A 57 65.18 1.62 3.29
CA ASN A 57 64.60 2.48 4.33
C ASN A 57 63.30 1.86 4.84
N ALA A 58 63.41 0.89 5.75
CA ALA A 58 62.26 0.33 6.47
C ALA A 58 61.47 1.41 7.26
N ILE A 59 62.02 2.61 7.43
CA ILE A 59 61.38 3.71 8.16
C ILE A 59 60.32 4.42 7.31
N THR A 60 60.47 4.47 5.98
CA THR A 60 59.45 5.06 5.09
C THR A 60 58.22 4.16 4.90
N ASP A 61 58.35 2.85 5.08
CA ASP A 61 57.22 1.93 4.97
C ASP A 61 56.29 1.99 6.20
N TYR A 62 56.84 2.22 7.39
CA TYR A 62 56.01 2.40 8.60
C TYR A 62 55.21 3.71 8.56
N LEU A 63 55.77 4.81 8.04
CA LEU A 63 55.07 6.09 7.96
C LEU A 63 53.93 6.10 6.93
N ASN A 64 53.98 5.23 5.92
CA ASN A 64 52.89 5.07 4.94
C ASN A 64 51.82 4.06 5.40
N SER A 65 52.12 3.20 6.38
CA SER A 65 51.20 2.17 6.88
C SER A 65 50.13 2.68 7.86
N ALA A 66 50.25 3.93 8.33
CA ALA A 66 49.38 4.52 9.35
C ALA A 66 48.36 5.54 8.80
N THR A 67 48.02 5.48 7.51
CA THR A 67 46.81 6.16 7.04
C THR A 67 45.64 5.21 7.23
N PRO A 68 44.64 5.52 8.08
CA PRO A 68 43.34 4.94 7.85
C PRO A 68 43.00 5.38 6.44
N THR A 69 42.91 4.43 5.51
CA THR A 69 42.22 4.66 4.24
C THR A 69 40.80 5.00 4.64
N GLN A 70 40.56 6.27 4.98
CA GLN A 70 39.27 6.89 4.92
C GLN A 70 38.82 6.56 3.52
N ARG A 71 37.95 5.55 3.40
CA ARG A 71 37.19 5.29 2.21
C ARG A 71 36.43 6.58 1.97
N ARG A 72 37.05 7.53 1.25
CA ARG A 72 36.38 8.68 0.65
C ARG A 72 35.23 8.01 -0.07
N ARG A 73 34.02 8.21 0.45
CA ARG A 73 32.83 7.97 -0.35
C ARG A 73 33.03 8.93 -1.50
N ASP A 74 33.48 8.41 -2.63
CA ASP A 74 33.56 9.19 -3.84
C ASP A 74 32.12 9.63 -4.06
N MET A 75 31.87 10.90 -3.76
CA MET A 75 30.56 11.49 -3.94
C MET A 75 30.41 11.52 -5.45
N THR A 76 29.84 10.46 -6.00
CA THR A 76 29.63 10.34 -7.44
C THR A 76 28.75 11.51 -7.81
N ILE A 77 29.36 12.55 -8.40
CA ILE A 77 28.61 13.67 -8.94
C ILE A 77 27.76 13.03 -10.03
N LEU A 78 26.46 13.00 -9.79
CA LEU A 78 25.49 12.37 -10.68
C LEU A 78 25.67 13.03 -12.05
N SER A 79 26.27 12.30 -12.99
CA SER A 79 26.50 12.80 -14.34
C SER A 79 25.14 13.16 -14.96
N LYS A 80 25.08 14.15 -15.85
CA LYS A 80 23.83 14.53 -16.51
C LYS A 80 23.16 13.34 -17.22
N GLU A 81 23.95 12.38 -17.70
CA GLU A 81 23.46 11.11 -18.25
C GLU A 81 22.83 10.22 -17.19
N SER A 82 23.50 9.98 -16.05
CA SER A 82 22.91 9.21 -14.95
C SER A 82 21.64 9.87 -14.39
N ALA A 83 21.53 11.20 -14.45
CA ALA A 83 20.30 11.94 -14.10
C ALA A 83 19.17 11.75 -15.11
N ALA A 84 19.52 11.56 -16.39
CA ALA A 84 18.57 11.28 -17.46
C ALA A 84 18.09 9.82 -17.40
N GLU A 85 18.99 8.87 -17.09
CA GLU A 85 18.67 7.46 -16.85
C GLU A 85 17.84 7.27 -15.57
N PHE A 86 18.21 7.96 -14.48
CA PHE A 86 17.46 8.00 -13.22
C PHE A 86 16.01 8.47 -13.39
N ARG A 87 15.72 9.28 -14.42
CA ARG A 87 14.36 9.73 -14.75
C ARG A 87 13.55 8.75 -15.59
N LYS A 88 14.19 7.76 -16.23
CA LYS A 88 13.52 6.77 -17.09
C LYS A 88 12.95 5.60 -16.30
N GLU A 89 13.51 5.29 -15.13
CA GLU A 89 13.06 4.18 -14.29
C GLU A 89 12.01 4.61 -13.24
N ASN A 90 11.02 3.74 -13.04
CA ASN A 90 10.02 3.92 -11.99
C ASN A 90 10.67 3.94 -10.60
N TYR A 91 10.20 4.82 -9.70
CA TYR A 91 10.73 4.95 -8.33
C TYR A 91 10.87 3.61 -7.61
N SER A 92 9.86 2.74 -7.69
CA SER A 92 9.88 1.44 -7.03
C SER A 92 10.98 0.51 -7.54
N ALA A 93 11.24 0.49 -8.86
CA ALA A 93 12.31 -0.31 -9.44
C ALA A 93 13.69 0.18 -8.98
N ARG A 94 13.88 1.51 -8.95
CA ARG A 94 15.10 2.14 -8.44
C ARG A 94 15.34 1.80 -6.97
N MET A 95 14.29 1.88 -6.13
CA MET A 95 14.43 1.57 -4.71
C MET A 95 14.67 0.08 -4.47
N ALA A 96 14.03 -0.82 -5.23
CA ALA A 96 14.30 -2.25 -5.15
C ALA A 96 15.76 -2.58 -5.50
N ALA A 97 16.34 -1.92 -6.51
CA ALA A 97 17.74 -2.09 -6.90
C ALA A 97 18.75 -1.66 -5.81
N THR A 98 18.35 -0.79 -4.87
CA THR A 98 19.24 -0.35 -3.77
C THR A 98 19.42 -1.38 -2.66
N GLY A 99 18.60 -2.43 -2.60
CA GLY A 99 18.64 -3.43 -1.52
C GLY A 99 18.34 -2.86 -0.12
N ARG A 100 17.76 -1.66 -0.03
CA ARG A 100 17.46 -1.01 1.25
C ARG A 100 16.23 -1.66 1.91
N PRO A 101 16.28 -1.96 3.22
CA PRO A 101 15.12 -2.47 3.92
C PRO A 101 14.03 -1.40 4.04
N ILE A 102 12.77 -1.84 4.06
CA ILE A 102 11.63 -0.99 4.37
C ILE A 102 11.57 -0.80 5.89
N SER A 103 11.37 0.44 6.34
CA SER A 103 11.21 0.71 7.77
C SER A 103 9.99 -0.02 8.34
N PRO A 104 10.07 -0.55 9.57
CA PRO A 104 8.90 -1.14 10.22
C PRO A 104 7.79 -0.09 10.34
N HIS A 105 6.53 -0.49 10.11
CA HIS A 105 5.39 0.43 10.05
C HIS A 105 4.20 -0.09 10.89
N VAL A 106 3.53 -1.18 10.47
CA VAL A 106 2.39 -1.73 11.23
C VAL A 106 2.82 -2.25 12.61
N THR A 107 4.02 -2.82 12.72
CA THR A 107 4.49 -3.47 13.94
C THR A 107 4.91 -2.51 15.05
N ILE A 108 5.18 -1.24 14.72
CA ILE A 108 5.66 -0.24 15.69
C ILE A 108 4.69 0.93 15.88
N TYR A 109 3.60 0.98 15.11
CA TYR A 109 2.65 2.08 15.15
C TYR A 109 1.62 1.89 16.27
N SER A 110 1.42 2.94 17.07
CA SER A 110 0.35 2.98 18.07
C SER A 110 -0.97 3.37 17.42
N PHE A 111 -1.89 2.42 17.28
CA PHE A 111 -3.15 2.64 16.58
C PHE A 111 -4.13 3.53 17.37
N PRO A 112 -4.55 4.68 16.83
CA PRO A 112 -5.66 5.44 17.41
C PRO A 112 -7.00 4.72 17.15
N VAL A 113 -7.99 4.96 18.01
CA VAL A 113 -9.31 4.32 17.91
C VAL A 113 -9.98 4.54 16.54
N GLY A 114 -9.77 5.69 15.91
CA GLY A 114 -10.27 5.98 14.56
C GLY A 114 -9.66 5.08 13.49
N ALA A 115 -8.37 4.75 13.59
CA ALA A 115 -7.70 3.83 12.65
C ALA A 115 -8.23 2.40 12.82
N LEU A 116 -8.38 1.93 14.06
CA LEU A 116 -8.99 0.63 14.35
C LEU A 116 -10.42 0.57 13.80
N SER A 117 -11.22 1.62 14.01
CA SER A 117 -12.58 1.68 13.48
C SER A 117 -12.62 1.61 11.94
N SER A 118 -11.68 2.25 11.25
CA SER A 118 -11.58 2.14 9.78
C SER A 118 -11.23 0.73 9.33
N ILE A 119 -10.30 0.06 10.01
CA ILE A 119 -9.94 -1.35 9.74
C ILE A 119 -11.17 -2.23 9.96
N THR A 120 -11.87 -2.08 11.09
CA THR A 120 -13.09 -2.84 11.38
C THR A 120 -14.13 -2.65 10.29
N ASN A 121 -14.34 -1.42 9.80
CA ASN A 121 -15.30 -1.16 8.72
C ASN A 121 -14.93 -1.89 7.41
N ARG A 122 -13.64 -2.02 7.11
CA ARG A 122 -13.17 -2.80 5.94
C ARG A 122 -13.39 -4.29 6.16
N VAL A 123 -13.03 -4.80 7.33
CA VAL A 123 -13.19 -6.21 7.68
C VAL A 123 -14.67 -6.62 7.64
N THR A 124 -15.56 -5.81 8.21
CA THR A 124 -17.01 -6.09 8.17
C THR A 124 -17.55 -6.08 6.75
N GLY A 125 -17.10 -5.16 5.90
CA GLY A 125 -17.47 -5.13 4.47
C GLY A 125 -17.00 -6.37 3.69
N VAL A 126 -15.79 -6.84 3.96
CA VAL A 126 -15.25 -8.08 3.39
C VAL A 126 -16.05 -9.28 3.86
N MET A 127 -16.35 -9.38 5.15
CA MET A 127 -17.15 -10.47 5.73
C MET A 127 -18.55 -10.52 5.11
N LEU A 128 -19.23 -9.38 4.95
CA LEU A 128 -20.54 -9.32 4.30
C LEU A 128 -20.49 -9.72 2.83
N SER A 129 -19.44 -9.31 2.12
CA SER A 129 -19.26 -9.64 0.70
C SER A 129 -19.07 -11.15 0.51
N PHE A 130 -18.22 -11.78 1.33
CA PHE A 130 -18.04 -13.23 1.33
C PHE A 130 -19.28 -13.98 1.81
N GLY A 131 -20.00 -13.45 2.80
CA GLY A 131 -21.27 -14.03 3.28
C GLY A 131 -22.33 -14.05 2.17
N ALA A 132 -22.53 -12.92 1.48
CA ALA A 132 -23.48 -12.83 0.37
C ALA A 132 -23.07 -13.72 -0.82
N ALA A 133 -21.79 -13.70 -1.20
CA ALA A 133 -21.28 -14.58 -2.26
C ALA A 133 -21.39 -16.07 -1.88
N GLY A 134 -21.13 -16.41 -0.62
CA GLY A 134 -21.23 -17.77 -0.09
C GLY A 134 -22.67 -18.29 -0.11
N LEU A 135 -23.64 -17.49 0.34
CA LEU A 135 -25.07 -17.84 0.23
C LEU A 135 -25.50 -18.01 -1.23
N GLY A 136 -25.04 -17.12 -2.12
CA GLY A 136 -25.26 -17.28 -3.56
C GLY A 136 -24.66 -18.55 -4.13
N ALA A 137 -23.45 -18.92 -3.71
CA ALA A 137 -22.80 -20.17 -4.13
C ALA A 137 -23.54 -21.42 -3.62
N VAL A 138 -24.04 -21.39 -2.38
CA VAL A 138 -24.87 -22.47 -1.82
C VAL A 138 -26.14 -22.66 -2.65
N GLU A 139 -26.82 -21.57 -3.01
CA GLU A 139 -28.03 -21.64 -3.85
C GLU A 139 -27.72 -22.18 -5.25
N LEU A 140 -26.60 -21.74 -5.86
CA LEU A 140 -26.20 -22.19 -7.20
C LEU A 140 -25.83 -23.68 -7.25
N VAL A 141 -25.22 -24.22 -6.18
CA VAL A 141 -24.76 -25.62 -6.14
C VAL A 141 -25.84 -26.55 -5.57
N GLY A 142 -26.56 -26.10 -4.54
CA GLY A 142 -27.57 -26.89 -3.84
C GLY A 142 -28.97 -26.82 -4.48
N GLY A 143 -29.20 -25.90 -5.41
CA GLY A 143 -30.50 -25.70 -6.03
C GLY A 143 -31.40 -24.77 -5.22
N SER A 144 -32.62 -24.55 -5.73
CA SER A 144 -33.55 -23.59 -5.14
C SER A 144 -33.95 -23.99 -3.71
N GLY A 145 -33.74 -23.08 -2.76
CA GLY A 145 -34.07 -23.27 -1.34
C GLY A 145 -32.90 -23.76 -0.49
N ALA A 146 -31.78 -24.19 -1.07
CA ALA A 146 -30.64 -24.71 -0.31
C ALA A 146 -30.05 -23.69 0.67
N GLY A 147 -30.03 -22.40 0.31
CA GLY A 147 -29.62 -21.34 1.22
C GLY A 147 -30.57 -21.18 2.42
N VAL A 148 -31.87 -21.30 2.18
CA VAL A 148 -32.91 -21.22 3.23
C VAL A 148 -32.83 -22.42 4.17
N ASP A 149 -32.61 -23.61 3.64
CA ASP A 149 -32.44 -24.83 4.42
C ASP A 149 -31.20 -24.74 5.32
N LEU A 150 -30.08 -24.24 4.78
CA LEU A 150 -28.86 -24.00 5.56
C LEU A 150 -29.12 -23.01 6.72
N MET A 151 -29.78 -21.88 6.43
CA MET A 151 -30.11 -20.90 7.46
C MET A 151 -31.08 -21.48 8.51
N SER A 152 -32.04 -22.29 8.08
CA SER A 152 -33.00 -22.95 8.98
C SER A 152 -32.33 -24.00 9.86
N ALA A 153 -31.38 -24.77 9.32
CA ALA A 153 -30.60 -25.74 10.08
C ALA A 153 -29.75 -25.06 11.16
N ILE A 154 -29.11 -23.92 10.83
CA ILE A 154 -28.35 -23.13 11.81
C ILE A 154 -29.30 -22.53 12.86
N GLY A 155 -30.45 -21.99 12.45
CA GLY A 155 -31.47 -21.47 13.36
C GLY A 155 -32.02 -22.53 14.32
N GLY A 156 -32.12 -23.78 13.87
CA GLY A 156 -32.59 -24.93 14.66
C GLY A 156 -31.54 -25.53 15.61
N SER A 157 -30.27 -25.15 15.51
CA SER A 157 -29.15 -25.76 16.25
C SER A 157 -29.08 -25.44 17.75
N GLY A 158 -30.06 -24.69 18.27
CA GLY A 158 -30.18 -24.33 19.69
C GLY A 158 -29.83 -22.88 20.00
N GLY A 159 -30.25 -22.39 21.18
CA GLY A 159 -30.28 -20.96 21.51
C GLY A 159 -28.94 -20.23 21.38
N VAL A 160 -27.84 -20.81 21.88
CA VAL A 160 -26.52 -20.14 21.84
C VAL A 160 -25.95 -20.09 20.42
N MET A 161 -26.04 -21.18 19.66
CA MET A 161 -25.53 -21.24 18.29
C MET A 161 -26.37 -20.38 17.34
N ALA A 162 -27.70 -20.44 17.45
CA ALA A 162 -28.61 -19.60 16.68
C ALA A 162 -28.42 -18.11 17.02
N ALA A 163 -28.28 -17.76 18.30
CA ALA A 163 -28.01 -16.37 18.71
C ALA A 163 -26.65 -15.88 18.20
N GLY A 164 -25.61 -16.72 18.30
CA GLY A 164 -24.28 -16.42 17.77
C GLY A 164 -24.29 -16.20 16.25
N ALA A 165 -25.00 -17.05 15.50
CA ALA A 165 -25.15 -16.92 14.06
C ALA A 165 -25.91 -15.63 13.67
N LYS A 166 -27.02 -15.32 14.35
CA LYS A 166 -27.74 -14.06 14.16
C LYS A 166 -26.84 -12.85 14.42
N PHE A 167 -26.09 -12.86 15.53
CA PHE A 167 -25.17 -11.77 15.87
C PHE A 167 -24.03 -11.65 14.86
N ALA A 168 -23.47 -12.77 14.40
CA ALA A 168 -22.37 -12.81 13.44
C ALA A 168 -22.74 -12.18 12.09
N VAL A 169 -24.02 -12.16 11.72
CA VAL A 169 -24.53 -11.44 10.55
C VAL A 169 -24.94 -10.00 10.89
N ALA A 170 -25.67 -9.81 12.00
CA ALA A 170 -26.20 -8.51 12.40
C ALA A 170 -25.08 -7.48 12.70
N PHE A 171 -24.06 -7.88 13.45
CA PHE A 171 -22.96 -6.99 13.83
C PHE A 171 -22.19 -6.39 12.66
N PRO A 172 -21.61 -7.19 11.73
CA PRO A 172 -20.91 -6.62 10.60
C PRO A 172 -21.83 -5.79 9.71
N PHE A 173 -23.11 -6.19 9.55
CA PHE A 173 -24.09 -5.43 8.77
C PHE A 173 -24.32 -4.03 9.35
N VAL A 174 -24.70 -3.94 10.64
CA VAL A 174 -24.98 -2.66 11.30
C VAL A 174 -23.71 -1.82 11.39
N TYR A 175 -22.59 -2.40 11.82
CA TYR A 175 -21.33 -1.68 11.93
C TYR A 175 -20.88 -1.10 10.59
N HIS A 176 -20.92 -1.90 9.51
CA HIS A 176 -20.49 -1.47 8.18
C HIS A 176 -21.39 -0.34 7.64
N TYR A 177 -22.70 -0.46 7.83
CA TYR A 177 -23.65 0.53 7.33
C TYR A 177 -23.54 1.87 8.09
N MET A 178 -23.52 1.83 9.42
CA MET A 178 -23.33 3.04 10.24
C MET A 178 -21.93 3.65 10.03
N GLY A 179 -20.90 2.81 9.87
CA GLY A 179 -19.54 3.26 9.55
C GLY A 179 -19.47 3.92 8.18
N GLY A 180 -20.14 3.34 7.18
CA GLY A 180 -20.32 3.94 5.86
C GLY A 180 -21.05 5.29 5.92
N ALA A 181 -22.15 5.39 6.66
CA ALA A 181 -22.87 6.65 6.86
C ALA A 181 -21.95 7.73 7.50
N ARG A 182 -21.15 7.36 8.49
CA ARG A 182 -20.14 8.25 9.09
C ARG A 182 -19.11 8.71 8.06
N HIS A 183 -18.63 7.83 7.19
CA HIS A 183 -17.71 8.20 6.10
C HIS A 183 -18.35 9.17 5.10
N LEU A 184 -19.61 8.95 4.71
CA LEU A 184 -20.35 9.88 3.85
C LEU A 184 -20.55 11.26 4.52
N ILE A 185 -20.78 11.29 5.83
CA ILE A 185 -20.84 12.56 6.60
C ILE A 185 -19.48 13.26 6.51
N TRP A 186 -18.36 12.56 6.70
CA TRP A 186 -17.04 13.17 6.59
C TRP A 186 -16.70 13.65 5.19
N ASP A 187 -17.18 12.97 4.15
CA ASP A 187 -16.98 13.39 2.76
C ASP A 187 -17.79 14.66 2.43
N THR A 188 -18.97 14.82 3.05
CA THR A 188 -19.86 15.99 2.84
C THR A 188 -19.55 17.16 3.77
N LYS A 189 -19.02 16.88 4.97
CA LYS A 189 -18.71 17.83 6.04
C LYS A 189 -17.29 17.60 6.57
N PRO A 190 -16.26 17.96 5.79
CA PRO A 190 -14.86 17.74 6.18
C PRO A 190 -14.47 18.52 7.44
N GLU A 191 -15.20 19.56 7.81
CA GLU A 191 -15.03 20.29 9.07
C GLU A 191 -15.22 19.41 10.32
N MET A 192 -15.95 18.28 10.20
CA MET A 192 -16.15 17.31 11.28
C MET A 192 -14.99 16.31 11.43
N LEU A 193 -13.95 16.38 10.58
CA LEU A 193 -12.74 15.55 10.68
C LEU A 193 -11.74 16.11 11.70
N THR A 194 -12.22 16.49 12.88
CA THR A 194 -11.37 16.83 14.02
C THR A 194 -11.08 15.57 14.84
N ASN A 195 -9.93 15.51 15.52
CA ASN A 195 -9.58 14.33 16.34
C ASN A 195 -10.65 14.03 17.41
N VAL A 196 -11.23 15.08 18.00
CA VAL A 196 -12.26 14.96 19.04
C VAL A 196 -13.57 14.41 18.46
N ASP A 197 -13.99 14.90 17.31
CA ASP A 197 -15.24 14.46 16.68
C ASP A 197 -15.13 13.05 16.11
N VAL A 198 -13.96 12.70 15.54
CA VAL A 198 -13.67 11.35 15.07
C VAL A 198 -13.70 10.34 16.23
N GLU A 199 -13.15 10.70 17.38
CA GLU A 199 -13.16 9.85 18.57
C GLU A 199 -14.60 9.64 19.09
N LYS A 200 -15.37 10.73 19.28
CA LYS A 200 -16.77 10.65 19.71
C LYS A 200 -17.63 9.82 18.75
N ALA A 201 -17.50 10.07 17.45
CA ALA A 201 -18.22 9.32 16.42
C ALA A 201 -17.80 7.84 16.39
N THR A 202 -16.56 7.52 16.76
CA THR A 202 -16.09 6.14 16.87
C THR A 202 -16.74 5.41 18.05
N TYR A 203 -16.78 6.02 19.23
CA TYR A 203 -17.48 5.41 20.37
C TYR A 203 -18.98 5.28 20.13
N ALA A 204 -19.61 6.29 19.52
CA ALA A 204 -21.01 6.22 19.13
C ALA A 204 -21.29 5.10 18.12
N LEU A 205 -20.40 4.92 17.14
CA LEU A 205 -20.50 3.84 16.16
C LEU A 205 -20.38 2.46 16.83
N VAL A 206 -19.35 2.25 17.66
CA VAL A 206 -19.12 0.96 18.34
C VAL A 206 -20.27 0.65 19.30
N GLY A 207 -20.65 1.61 20.15
CA GLY A 207 -21.75 1.43 21.09
C GLY A 207 -23.09 1.19 20.39
N GLY A 208 -23.43 2.04 19.41
CA GLY A 208 -24.68 1.92 18.65
C GLY A 208 -24.78 0.61 17.87
N SER A 209 -23.70 0.19 17.22
CA SER A 209 -23.67 -1.09 16.49
C SER A 209 -23.81 -2.30 17.41
N LEU A 210 -23.13 -2.33 18.55
CA LEU A 210 -23.28 -3.42 19.53
C LEU A 210 -24.71 -3.51 20.07
N LEU A 211 -25.31 -2.38 20.43
CA LEU A 211 -26.67 -2.33 20.96
C LEU A 211 -27.70 -2.80 19.92
N LEU A 212 -27.66 -2.24 18.71
CA LEU A 212 -28.59 -2.60 17.63
C LEU A 212 -28.43 -4.05 17.19
N SER A 213 -27.20 -4.55 17.12
CA SER A 213 -26.93 -5.93 16.71
C SER A 213 -27.39 -6.93 17.77
N THR A 214 -27.22 -6.59 19.04
CA THR A 214 -27.73 -7.39 20.15
C THR A 214 -29.26 -7.41 20.14
N ALA A 215 -29.91 -6.26 19.92
CA ALA A 215 -31.37 -6.20 19.76
C ALA A 215 -31.86 -7.08 18.60
N ALA A 216 -31.15 -7.07 17.46
CA ALA A 216 -31.49 -7.88 16.30
C ALA A 216 -31.40 -9.41 16.54
N VAL A 217 -30.67 -9.87 17.55
CA VAL A 217 -30.61 -11.30 17.91
C VAL A 217 -31.94 -11.82 18.47
N PHE A 218 -32.68 -10.95 19.17
CA PHE A 218 -33.93 -11.30 19.86
C PHE A 218 -35.19 -11.19 18.99
N ILE A 219 -35.04 -10.70 17.76
CA ILE A 219 -36.09 -10.67 16.73
C ILE A 219 -35.96 -11.93 15.88
#